data_AF-A0A9D8X2H7-F1
#
_entry.id   AF-A0A9D8X2H7-F1
#
_cell.length_a   1.000
_cell.length_b   1.000
_cell.length_c   1.000
_cell.angle_alpha   90.00
_cell.angle_beta   90.00
_cell.angle_gamma   90.00
#
_symmetry.space_group_name_H-M   'P 1'
#
loop_
_entity.id
_entity.type
_entity.pdbx_description
1 polymer ?
#
loop_
_entity_poly.entity_id
_entity_poly.type
_entity_poly.pdbx_seq_one_letter_code
_entity_poly.pdbx_strand_id
1 'polypeptide(L)'
;MKVFKINDLNVLWDIIKNALSGKISTIRAGTVTTGNSGTNAAVDIIKSGTEAVINFTIPAGAKGDTGAKGATGTTGTRGSRWSTGTAITGTSTTAAVFATGITDALVNDMYLNTSTGYVYRCTTAGNASTAKWVYTGSIKGAKGDTGAKGATGTRGSRWSTGTAITGTSTT
;
A
#
# COMPACT_ATOMS: atom_id res chain seq x y z
N MET A 1 -36.57 -25.54 26.51
CA MET A 1 -36.65 -26.07 27.89
C MET A 1 -35.42 -26.94 28.13
N LYS A 2 -34.42 -26.47 28.90
CA LYS A 2 -33.24 -27.28 29.22
C LYS A 2 -33.61 -28.22 30.38
N VAL A 3 -33.68 -29.53 30.11
CA VAL A 3 -33.97 -30.54 31.13
C VAL A 3 -32.69 -30.77 31.93
N PHE A 4 -32.70 -30.41 33.21
CA PHE A 4 -31.65 -30.81 34.15
C PHE A 4 -31.69 -32.33 34.26
N LYS A 5 -30.60 -33.00 33.87
CA LYS A 5 -30.50 -34.46 33.99
C LYS A 5 -29.91 -34.78 35.34
N ILE A 6 -30.60 -35.64 36.08
CA ILE A 6 -30.08 -36.26 37.29
C ILE A 6 -29.35 -37.52 36.83
N ASN A 7 -28.05 -37.60 37.14
CA ASN A 7 -27.18 -38.61 36.56
C ASN A 7 -27.37 -40.01 37.18
N ASP A 8 -27.91 -40.08 38.39
CA ASP A 8 -28.29 -41.33 39.04
C ASP A 8 -29.69 -41.22 39.65
N LEU A 9 -30.66 -41.87 38.99
CA LEU A 9 -32.04 -41.88 39.43
C LEU A 9 -32.23 -42.70 40.72
N ASN A 10 -31.40 -43.71 40.99
CA ASN A 10 -31.53 -44.55 42.18
C ASN A 10 -31.12 -43.79 43.45
N VAL A 11 -30.03 -43.01 43.37
CA VAL A 11 -29.58 -42.13 44.46
C VAL A 11 -30.64 -41.08 44.78
N LEU A 12 -31.26 -40.49 43.76
CA LEU A 12 -32.36 -39.53 43.94
C LEU A 12 -33.55 -40.16 44.67
N TRP A 13 -33.99 -41.34 44.23
CA TRP A 13 -35.12 -42.04 44.84
C TRP A 13 -34.86 -42.39 46.30
N ASP A 14 -33.65 -42.82 46.65
CA ASP A 14 -33.29 -43.14 48.03
C ASP A 14 -33.20 -41.89 48.92
N ILE A 15 -32.72 -40.78 48.39
CA ILE A 15 -32.69 -39.51 49.11
C ILE A 15 -34.10 -38.99 49.36
N ILE A 16 -34.98 -39.01 48.35
CA ILE A 16 -36.39 -38.58 48.51
C ILE A 16 -37.10 -39.42 49.56
N LYS A 17 -36.97 -40.75 49.50
CA LYS A 17 -37.58 -41.66 50.50
C LYS A 17 -37.03 -41.40 51.91
N ASN A 18 -35.72 -41.21 52.03
CA ASN A 18 -35.09 -40.96 53.33
C ASN A 18 -35.44 -39.58 53.91
N ALA A 19 -35.54 -38.55 53.08
CA ALA A 19 -35.99 -37.22 53.49
C ALA A 19 -37.45 -37.25 53.98
N LEU A 20 -38.34 -37.89 53.22
CA LEU A 20 -39.74 -38.07 53.60
C LEU A 20 -39.92 -38.95 54.84
N SER A 21 -38.97 -39.86 55.09
CA SER A 21 -38.95 -40.71 56.29
C SER A 21 -38.24 -40.07 57.49
N GLY A 22 -37.87 -38.78 57.44
CA GLY A 22 -37.19 -38.07 58.53
C GLY A 22 -35.74 -38.52 58.80
N LYS A 23 -35.12 -39.28 57.88
CA LYS A 23 -33.74 -39.79 58.00
C LYS A 23 -32.66 -38.83 57.47
N ILE A 24 -33.06 -37.70 56.87
CA ILE A 24 -32.17 -36.60 56.51
C ILE A 24 -32.59 -35.40 57.35
N SER A 25 -31.70 -34.90 58.21
CA SER A 25 -31.96 -33.78 59.11
C SER A 25 -31.45 -32.45 58.55
N THR A 26 -30.47 -32.51 57.63
CA THR A 26 -29.78 -31.32 57.11
C THR A 26 -29.56 -31.46 55.61
N ILE A 27 -29.88 -30.41 54.86
CA ILE A 27 -29.53 -30.27 53.45
C ILE A 27 -28.61 -29.07 53.31
N ARG A 28 -27.47 -29.26 52.67
CA ARG A 28 -26.48 -28.21 52.46
C ARG A 28 -26.12 -28.08 50.99
N ALA A 29 -25.91 -26.85 50.53
CA ALA A 29 -25.30 -26.60 49.23
C ALA A 29 -23.83 -27.06 49.24
N GLY A 30 -23.46 -27.87 48.26
CA GLY A 30 -22.11 -28.31 48.02
C GLY A 30 -21.35 -27.34 47.13
N THR A 31 -20.65 -27.87 46.14
CA THR A 31 -19.87 -27.09 45.18
C THR A 31 -20.70 -26.69 43.96
N VAL A 32 -20.30 -25.60 43.31
CA VAL A 32 -20.74 -25.25 41.96
C VAL A 32 -19.50 -25.30 41.07
N THR A 33 -19.50 -26.20 40.10
CA THR A 33 -18.38 -26.40 39.18
C THR A 33 -18.78 -26.04 37.75
N THR A 34 -17.83 -25.47 37.01
CA THR A 34 -18.05 -25.20 35.58
C THR A 34 -17.70 -26.44 34.78
N GLY A 35 -18.68 -26.99 34.05
CA GLY A 35 -18.51 -28.16 33.18
C GLY A 35 -18.09 -27.78 31.76
N ASN A 36 -17.83 -28.80 30.94
CA ASN A 36 -17.48 -28.61 29.52
C ASN A 36 -18.64 -27.98 28.73
N SER A 37 -18.33 -27.09 27.80
CA SER A 37 -19.33 -26.52 26.88
C SER A 37 -20.03 -27.62 26.08
N GLY A 38 -21.32 -27.44 25.82
CA GLY A 38 -22.15 -28.39 25.04
C GLY A 38 -22.65 -29.60 25.83
N THR A 39 -22.28 -29.72 27.12
CA THR A 39 -22.84 -30.75 28.01
C THR A 39 -24.14 -30.29 28.67
N ASN A 40 -24.88 -31.23 29.25
CA ASN A 40 -26.06 -30.91 30.07
C ASN A 40 -25.61 -30.39 31.43
N ALA A 41 -26.41 -29.50 32.02
CA ALA A 41 -26.28 -29.20 33.44
C ALA A 41 -26.65 -30.44 34.26
N ALA A 42 -25.91 -30.63 35.35
CA ALA A 42 -26.04 -31.79 36.21
C ALA A 42 -26.13 -31.38 37.68
N VAL A 43 -26.82 -32.21 38.44
CA VAL A 43 -26.88 -32.15 39.89
C VAL A 43 -26.46 -33.50 40.42
N ASP A 44 -25.54 -33.49 41.37
CA ASP A 44 -25.09 -34.67 42.10
C ASP A 44 -25.43 -34.49 43.58
N ILE A 45 -26.00 -35.51 44.21
CA ILE A 45 -26.43 -35.41 45.60
C ILE A 45 -25.75 -36.52 46.40
N ILE A 46 -24.92 -36.12 47.36
CA ILE A 46 -24.13 -37.01 48.19
C ILE A 46 -24.75 -37.04 49.59
N LYS A 47 -25.12 -38.24 50.06
CA LYS A 47 -25.59 -38.45 51.42
C LYS A 47 -24.43 -38.92 52.31
N SER A 48 -24.28 -38.31 53.48
CA SER A 48 -23.41 -38.78 54.55
C SER A 48 -24.15 -38.71 55.89
N GLY A 49 -24.44 -39.87 56.49
CA GLY A 49 -25.26 -39.94 57.69
C GLY A 49 -26.66 -39.35 57.48
N THR A 50 -27.02 -38.30 58.24
CA THR A 50 -28.27 -37.55 58.13
C THR A 50 -28.14 -36.26 57.31
N GLU A 51 -26.98 -36.00 56.70
CA GLU A 51 -26.75 -34.84 55.84
C GLU A 51 -26.80 -35.23 54.35
N ALA A 52 -27.43 -34.38 53.54
CA ALA A 52 -27.35 -34.44 52.09
C ALA A 52 -26.69 -33.17 51.53
N VAL A 53 -25.64 -33.35 50.73
CA VAL A 53 -24.90 -32.27 50.06
C VAL A 53 -25.25 -32.27 48.58
N ILE A 54 -25.68 -31.12 48.06
CA ILE A 54 -26.07 -30.95 46.66
C ILE A 54 -24.98 -30.21 45.89
N ASN A 55 -24.31 -30.90 44.96
CA ASN A 55 -23.32 -30.33 44.06
C ASN A 55 -23.97 -30.01 42.70
N PHE A 56 -23.57 -28.88 42.11
CA PHE A 56 -24.03 -28.43 40.81
C PHE A 56 -22.87 -28.41 39.82
N THR A 57 -23.13 -28.86 38.59
CA THR A 57 -22.24 -28.62 37.45
C THR A 57 -22.98 -27.81 36.39
N ILE A 58 -22.47 -26.61 36.12
CA ILE A 58 -23.00 -25.67 35.14
C ILE A 58 -22.07 -25.68 33.92
N PRO A 59 -22.51 -26.13 32.74
CA PRO A 59 -21.69 -26.15 31.53
C PRO A 59 -21.24 -24.74 31.16
N ALA A 60 -19.99 -24.61 30.72
CA ALA A 60 -19.50 -23.39 30.09
C ALA A 60 -20.38 -23.00 28.89
N GLY A 61 -20.49 -21.69 28.65
CA GLY A 61 -21.13 -21.19 27.44
C GLY A 61 -20.42 -21.69 26.18
N ALA A 62 -21.14 -21.71 25.06
CA ALA A 62 -20.51 -21.95 23.76
C ALA A 62 -19.39 -20.94 23.54
N LYS A 63 -18.28 -21.39 22.93
CA LYS A 63 -17.24 -20.47 22.48
C LYS A 63 -17.88 -19.44 21.53
N GLY A 64 -17.54 -18.17 21.71
CA GLY A 64 -17.98 -17.13 20.79
C GLY A 64 -17.48 -17.39 19.37
N ASP A 65 -18.20 -16.87 18.39
CA ASP A 65 -17.81 -16.98 16.99
C ASP A 65 -16.44 -16.33 16.73
N THR A 66 -15.75 -16.81 15.70
CA THR A 66 -14.51 -16.16 15.26
C THR A 66 -14.84 -14.75 14.77
N GLY A 67 -14.03 -13.76 15.16
CA GLY A 67 -14.21 -12.38 14.70
C GLY A 67 -14.17 -12.26 13.18
N ALA A 68 -14.85 -11.25 12.64
CA ALA A 68 -14.83 -10.98 11.21
C ALA A 68 -13.40 -10.72 10.71
N LYS A 69 -13.12 -11.12 9.47
CA LYS A 69 -11.86 -10.76 8.79
C LYS A 69 -11.75 -9.24 8.70
N GLY A 70 -10.56 -8.70 8.98
CA GLY A 70 -10.28 -7.27 8.81
C GLY A 70 -10.47 -6.80 7.36
N ALA A 71 -10.72 -5.49 7.19
CA ALA A 71 -10.81 -4.88 5.87
C ALA A 71 -9.50 -5.02 5.08
N THR A 72 -9.60 -5.10 3.75
CA THR A 72 -8.43 -5.02 2.86
C THR A 72 -7.73 -3.67 3.03
N GLY A 73 -6.39 -3.66 3.01
CA GLY A 73 -5.61 -2.43 3.04
C GLY A 73 -5.82 -1.56 1.80
N THR A 74 -5.51 -0.27 1.90
CA THR A 74 -5.56 0.66 0.77
C THR A 74 -4.53 0.31 -0.31
N THR A 75 -4.86 0.55 -1.58
CA THR A 75 -3.89 0.46 -2.68
C THR A 75 -2.72 1.42 -2.45
N GLY A 76 -1.49 0.97 -2.70
CA GLY A 76 -0.29 1.82 -2.60
C GLY A 76 -0.19 2.86 -3.73
N THR A 77 0.54 3.94 -3.47
CA THR A 77 0.88 4.94 -4.50
C THR A 77 1.87 4.36 -5.51
N ARG A 78 1.74 4.73 -6.80
CA ARG A 78 2.73 4.42 -7.84
C ARG A 78 4.11 4.98 -7.47
N GLY A 79 5.18 4.29 -7.88
CA GLY A 79 6.54 4.85 -7.87
C GLY A 79 6.73 6.03 -8.83
N SER A 80 7.93 6.62 -8.77
CA SER A 80 8.34 7.72 -9.66
C SER A 80 8.46 7.26 -11.11
N ARG A 81 8.07 8.12 -12.06
CA ARG A 81 8.15 7.87 -13.51
C ARG A 81 9.03 8.89 -14.22
N TRP A 82 9.48 8.53 -15.42
CA TRP A 82 10.08 9.45 -16.38
C TRP A 82 9.08 9.85 -17.46
N SER A 83 9.01 11.13 -17.77
CA SER A 83 8.26 11.71 -18.90
C SER A 83 9.21 12.44 -19.83
N THR A 84 8.81 12.66 -21.08
CA THR A 84 9.61 13.39 -22.07
C THR A 84 8.75 14.43 -22.79
N GLY A 85 9.38 15.45 -23.35
CA GLY A 85 8.71 16.46 -24.18
C GLY A 85 9.56 17.72 -24.33
N THR A 86 8.92 18.87 -24.58
CA THR A 86 9.62 20.16 -24.75
C THR A 86 9.06 21.29 -23.88
N ALA A 87 8.01 21.05 -23.10
CA ALA A 87 7.29 22.06 -22.33
C ALA A 87 8.09 22.72 -21.19
N ILE A 88 8.98 21.96 -20.52
CA ILE A 88 9.83 22.50 -19.45
C ILE A 88 11.12 23.05 -20.06
N THR A 89 11.46 24.30 -19.76
CA THR A 89 12.66 24.99 -20.26
C THR A 89 13.40 25.71 -19.14
N GLY A 90 14.62 26.17 -19.44
CA GLY A 90 15.47 26.88 -18.49
C GLY A 90 16.24 25.95 -17.56
N THR A 91 17.12 26.54 -16.75
CA THR A 91 18.07 25.82 -15.88
C THR A 91 17.90 26.21 -14.40
N SER A 92 16.79 26.86 -14.04
CA SER A 92 16.51 27.27 -12.67
C SER A 92 16.31 26.08 -11.74
N THR A 93 16.92 26.14 -10.57
CA THR A 93 16.71 25.18 -9.47
C THR A 93 15.55 25.60 -8.55
N THR A 94 14.92 26.75 -8.80
CA THR A 94 13.70 27.19 -8.12
C THR A 94 12.47 26.53 -8.74
N ALA A 95 11.59 26.01 -7.90
CA ALA A 95 10.42 25.25 -8.32
C ALA A 95 9.39 26.12 -9.07
N ALA A 96 9.04 25.74 -10.29
CA ALA A 96 8.09 26.46 -11.14
C ALA A 96 7.08 25.52 -11.82
N VAL A 97 5.90 26.05 -12.15
CA VAL A 97 4.86 25.32 -12.90
C VAL A 97 5.11 25.46 -14.39
N PHE A 98 4.95 24.36 -15.13
CA PHE A 98 5.04 24.31 -16.59
C PHE A 98 3.85 23.52 -17.14
N ALA A 99 3.30 23.96 -18.27
CA ALA A 99 2.17 23.29 -18.93
C ALA A 99 2.61 22.00 -19.65
N THR A 100 2.98 20.97 -18.89
CA THR A 100 3.54 19.71 -19.43
C THR A 100 2.50 18.76 -20.00
N GLY A 101 1.20 18.98 -19.74
CA GLY A 101 0.14 18.02 -20.03
C GLY A 101 0.09 16.82 -19.08
N ILE A 102 1.00 16.75 -18.09
CA ILE A 102 1.04 15.66 -17.11
C ILE A 102 -0.05 15.90 -16.05
N THR A 103 -1.02 15.00 -15.96
CA THR A 103 -2.21 15.18 -15.11
C THR A 103 -2.03 14.71 -13.66
N ASP A 104 -1.02 13.87 -13.40
CA ASP A 104 -0.84 13.14 -12.13
C ASP A 104 0.66 13.02 -11.75
N ALA A 105 1.41 14.12 -11.85
CA ALA A 105 2.82 14.15 -11.48
C ALA A 105 2.97 13.90 -9.97
N LEU A 106 3.89 13.01 -9.61
CA LEU A 106 4.28 12.77 -8.22
C LEU A 106 5.63 13.41 -7.93
N VAL A 107 5.91 13.68 -6.66
CA VAL A 107 7.24 14.13 -6.23
C VAL A 107 8.27 13.08 -6.68
N ASN A 108 9.40 13.55 -7.19
CA ASN A 108 10.46 12.75 -7.79
C ASN A 108 10.12 12.10 -9.14
N ASP A 109 8.97 12.40 -9.75
CA ASP A 109 8.83 12.18 -11.19
C ASP A 109 9.88 12.99 -11.94
N MET A 110 10.43 12.42 -13.00
CA MET A 110 11.45 13.01 -13.85
C MET A 110 10.86 13.45 -15.17
N TYR A 111 11.43 14.49 -15.75
CA TYR A 111 11.09 14.97 -17.08
C TYR A 111 12.36 15.25 -17.88
N LEU A 112 12.47 14.70 -19.09
CA LEU A 112 13.54 14.99 -20.03
C LEU A 112 13.02 15.90 -21.15
N ASN A 113 13.62 17.08 -21.28
CA ASN A 113 13.44 17.89 -22.46
C ASN A 113 14.24 17.30 -23.63
N THR A 114 13.55 16.79 -24.64
CA THR A 114 14.16 16.09 -25.78
C THR A 114 14.86 17.01 -26.77
N SER A 115 14.54 18.31 -26.77
CA SER A 115 15.21 19.31 -27.61
C SER A 115 16.53 19.76 -26.99
N THR A 116 16.54 20.08 -25.69
CA THR A 116 17.74 20.59 -25.00
C THR A 116 18.59 19.51 -24.36
N GLY A 117 18.02 18.35 -24.04
CA GLY A 117 18.65 17.31 -23.23
C GLY A 117 18.66 17.62 -21.73
N TYR A 118 17.86 18.58 -21.28
CA TYR A 118 17.77 18.95 -19.87
C TYR A 118 16.84 18.02 -19.10
N VAL A 119 17.23 17.68 -17.88
CA VAL A 119 16.47 16.85 -16.95
C VAL A 119 15.90 17.72 -15.84
N TYR A 120 14.67 17.42 -15.48
CA TYR A 120 13.93 18.10 -14.44
C TYR A 120 13.31 17.09 -13.47
N ARG A 121 13.14 17.50 -12.22
CA ARG A 121 12.49 16.72 -11.16
C ARG A 121 11.27 17.45 -10.63
N CYS A 122 10.17 16.74 -10.48
CA CYS A 122 8.98 17.23 -9.81
C CYS A 122 9.24 17.35 -8.30
N THR A 123 9.03 18.53 -7.74
CA THR A 123 9.19 18.82 -6.30
C THR A 123 7.85 19.03 -5.60
N THR A 124 6.77 19.24 -6.34
CA THR A 124 5.41 19.34 -5.82
C THR A 124 4.50 18.54 -6.72
N ALA A 125 3.85 17.51 -6.16
CA ALA A 125 2.89 16.68 -6.88
C ALA A 125 1.68 17.49 -7.33
N GLY A 126 1.07 17.11 -8.44
CA GLY A 126 -0.08 17.80 -8.98
C GLY A 126 -0.36 17.48 -10.44
N ASN A 127 -1.30 18.23 -11.01
CA ASN A 127 -1.60 18.21 -12.43
C ASN A 127 -0.75 19.25 -13.16
N ALA A 128 -1.00 19.45 -14.46
CA ALA A 128 -0.23 20.36 -15.30
C ALA A 128 -0.23 21.82 -14.81
N SER A 129 -1.18 22.22 -13.97
CA SER A 129 -1.29 23.58 -13.43
C SER A 129 -0.73 23.73 -12.02
N THR A 130 -0.48 22.63 -11.31
CA THR A 130 -0.06 22.67 -9.89
C THR A 130 1.27 21.96 -9.63
N ALA A 131 1.68 21.04 -10.51
CA ALA A 131 2.95 20.36 -10.41
C ALA A 131 4.12 21.33 -10.61
N LYS A 132 5.10 21.28 -9.72
CA LYS A 132 6.29 22.15 -9.77
C LYS A 132 7.54 21.35 -10.10
N TRP A 133 8.37 21.90 -10.96
CA TRP A 133 9.56 21.25 -11.51
C TRP A 133 10.81 22.10 -11.27
N VAL A 134 11.94 21.44 -11.04
CA VAL A 134 13.27 22.06 -10.91
C VAL A 134 14.25 21.41 -11.89
N TYR A 135 15.18 22.20 -12.43
CA TYR A 135 16.28 21.67 -13.24
C TYR A 135 17.24 20.84 -12.37
N THR A 136 17.66 19.67 -12.88
CA THR A 136 18.60 18.78 -12.18
C THR A 136 19.88 18.50 -12.95
N GLY A 137 19.92 18.78 -14.26
CA GLY A 137 21.12 18.54 -15.06
C GLY A 137 20.85 18.40 -16.56
N SER A 138 21.89 18.06 -17.31
CA SER A 138 21.84 17.80 -18.76
C SER A 138 22.40 16.42 -19.05
N ILE A 139 21.78 15.70 -19.99
CA ILE A 139 22.30 14.42 -20.52
C ILE A 139 23.10 14.59 -21.82
N LYS A 140 23.19 15.81 -22.36
CA LYS A 140 24.08 16.07 -23.49
C LYS A 140 25.52 16.20 -23.00
N GLY A 141 26.44 15.52 -23.68
CA GLY A 141 27.88 15.73 -23.52
C GLY A 141 28.31 17.10 -24.00
N ALA A 142 29.60 17.42 -23.83
CA ALA A 142 30.18 18.66 -24.36
C ALA A 142 29.88 18.79 -25.86
N LYS A 143 29.61 20.02 -26.32
CA LYS A 143 29.53 20.31 -27.75
C LYS A 143 30.86 19.89 -28.38
N GLY A 144 30.82 19.04 -29.41
CA GLY A 144 32.02 18.67 -30.16
C GLY A 144 32.70 19.90 -30.76
N ASP A 145 34.01 19.82 -30.98
CA ASP A 145 34.78 20.92 -31.57
C ASP A 145 34.19 21.40 -32.90
N THR A 146 34.33 22.69 -33.19
CA THR A 146 33.94 23.23 -34.49
C THR A 146 34.76 22.55 -35.58
N GLY A 147 34.10 21.97 -36.59
CA GLY A 147 34.81 21.34 -37.71
C GLY A 147 35.78 22.31 -38.38
N ALA A 148 36.90 21.79 -38.89
CA ALA A 148 37.90 22.60 -39.57
C ALA A 148 37.26 23.44 -40.69
N LYS A 149 37.70 24.70 -40.83
CA LYS A 149 37.30 25.57 -41.95
C LYS A 149 37.59 24.85 -43.26
N GLY A 150 36.60 24.78 -44.16
CA GLY A 150 36.78 24.19 -45.49
C GLY A 150 37.92 24.85 -46.27
N ALA A 151 38.59 24.07 -47.12
CA ALA A 151 39.67 24.59 -47.96
C ALA A 151 39.19 25.80 -48.78
N THR A 152 40.00 26.86 -48.87
CA THR A 152 39.76 27.98 -49.79
C THR A 152 39.62 27.43 -51.20
N GLY A 153 38.52 27.73 -51.89
CA GLY A 153 38.31 27.32 -53.28
C GLY A 153 39.50 27.73 -54.16
N THR A 154 39.86 26.88 -55.11
CA THR A 154 40.90 27.21 -56.10
C THR A 154 40.52 28.51 -56.82
N ARG A 155 41.49 29.42 -56.96
CA ARG A 155 41.31 30.65 -57.74
C ARG A 155 40.95 30.24 -59.17
N GLY A 156 39.78 30.68 -59.66
CA GLY A 156 39.33 30.38 -61.01
C GLY A 156 40.38 30.79 -62.06
N SER A 157 40.51 29.97 -63.11
CA SER A 157 41.42 30.21 -64.23
C SER A 157 41.20 31.63 -64.77
N ARG A 158 42.26 32.44 -64.80
CA ARG A 158 42.22 33.77 -65.43
C ARG A 158 41.87 33.58 -66.91
N TRP A 159 40.76 34.15 -67.36
CA TRP A 159 40.42 34.26 -68.78
C TRP A 159 41.45 35.19 -69.45
N SER A 160 42.38 34.63 -70.22
CA SER A 160 43.22 35.40 -71.13
C SER A 160 42.88 35.03 -72.56
N THR A 161 42.03 35.84 -73.20
CA THR A 161 41.96 35.93 -74.66
C THR A 161 41.65 37.37 -75.03
N GLY A 162 42.70 38.14 -75.29
CA GLY A 162 42.66 39.41 -75.98
C GLY A 162 43.87 39.45 -76.89
N THR A 163 43.66 39.09 -78.16
CA THR A 163 44.67 39.23 -79.22
C THR A 163 45.06 40.71 -79.31
N ALA A 164 46.35 41.01 -79.21
CA ALA A 164 46.87 42.35 -79.44
C ALA A 164 46.58 42.76 -80.90
N ILE A 165 45.81 43.82 -81.09
CA ILE A 165 45.71 44.51 -82.38
C ILE A 165 46.91 45.45 -82.44
N THR A 166 47.91 45.13 -83.24
CA THR A 166 48.97 46.09 -83.62
C THR A 166 48.36 47.11 -84.59
N GLY A 167 47.97 48.26 -84.07
CA GLY A 167 47.63 49.42 -84.89
C GLY A 167 48.91 50.11 -85.36
N THR A 168 49.17 50.05 -86.67
CA THR A 168 50.07 50.98 -87.37
C THR A 168 49.42 52.35 -87.42
N SER A 169 50.06 53.36 -86.82
CA SER A 169 49.67 54.76 -86.98
C SER A 169 50.48 55.37 -88.13
N THR A 170 49.79 55.73 -89.21
CA THR A 170 50.28 56.62 -90.27
C THR A 170 49.39 57.86 -90.29
N THR A 171 49.90 58.99 -89.83
CA THR A 171 50.07 60.26 -90.59
C THR A 171 50.83 61.25 -89.73
#